data_AF-A0A1G1J1P3-F1
#
_entry.id   AF-A0A1G1J1P3-F1
#
_cell.length_a   1.000
_cell.length_b   1.000
_cell.length_c   1.000
_cell.angle_alpha   90.00
_cell.angle_beta   90.00
_cell.angle_gamma   90.00
#
_symmetry.space_group_name_H-M   'P 1'
#
loop_
_entity.id
_entity.type
_entity.pdbx_description
1 polymer ?
#
loop_
_entity_poly.entity_id
_entity_poly.type
_entity_poly.pdbx_seq_one_letter_code
_entity_poly.pdbx_strand_id
1 'polypeptide(L)' 'MPIQGFVEYKRREFCKDVKCAVQLELNKQKEGSAEYEKIRKVCKTDCRYTTYQFHHWLIEKGYAIVRPER' A
#
# COMPACT_ATOMS: atom_id res chain seq x y z
N MET A 1 0.29 -14.50 -10.48
CA MET A 1 1.34 -15.54 -10.61
C MET A 1 2.66 -14.85 -10.34
N PRO A 2 3.48 -15.33 -9.40
CA PRO A 2 4.79 -14.75 -9.17
C PRO A 2 5.62 -14.86 -10.45
N ILE A 3 6.21 -13.75 -10.87
CA ILE A 3 7.10 -13.72 -12.03
C ILE A 3 8.48 -14.17 -11.55
N GLN A 4 9.01 -15.24 -12.16
CA GLN A 4 10.31 -15.78 -11.78
C GLN A 4 11.40 -14.70 -11.88
N GLY A 5 12.20 -14.54 -10.82
CA GLY A 5 13.25 -13.52 -10.74
C GLY A 5 12.78 -12.15 -10.25
N PHE A 6 11.48 -11.95 -9.97
CA PHE A 6 10.94 -10.70 -9.46
C PHE A 6 10.41 -10.85 -8.03
N VAL A 7 10.42 -9.74 -7.29
CA VAL A 7 9.78 -9.63 -5.97
C VAL A 7 8.46 -8.89 -6.12
N GLU A 8 7.39 -9.47 -5.58
CA GLU A 8 6.07 -8.82 -5.61
C GLU A 8 5.96 -7.73 -4.53
N TYR A 9 5.29 -6.62 -4.88
CA TYR A 9 4.91 -5.59 -3.92
C TYR A 9 3.99 -6.16 -2.84
N LYS A 10 4.32 -5.93 -1.57
CA LYS A 10 3.52 -6.42 -0.45
C LYS A 10 2.47 -5.38 -0.06
N ARG A 11 1.30 -5.89 0.36
CA ARG A 11 0.20 -5.05 0.83
C ARG A 11 0.67 -4.11 1.95
N ARG A 12 0.39 -2.81 1.79
CA ARG A 12 0.72 -1.71 2.72
C ARG A 12 2.23 -1.48 2.90
N GLU A 13 3.09 -2.03 2.04
CA GLU A 13 4.53 -1.84 2.13
C GLU A 13 4.92 -0.37 2.00
N PHE A 14 4.39 0.33 0.99
CA PHE A 14 4.55 1.79 0.85
C PHE A 14 4.14 2.53 2.12
N CYS A 15 2.92 2.29 2.60
CA CYS A 15 2.36 2.98 3.77
C CYS A 15 3.18 2.77 5.05
N LYS A 16 3.80 1.59 5.20
CA LYS A 16 4.69 1.29 6.33
C LYS A 16 6.02 2.02 6.19
N ASP A 17 6.61 2.02 5.01
CA ASP A 17 7.90 2.68 4.74
C ASP A 17 7.82 4.19 4.97
N VAL A 18 6.78 4.84 4.46
CA VAL A 18 6.56 6.30 4.65
C VAL A 18 5.95 6.67 6.01
N LYS A 19 5.78 5.69 6.90
CA LYS A 19 5.19 5.86 8.25
C LYS A 19 3.83 6.59 8.21
N CYS A 20 2.95 6.17 7.30
CA CYS A 20 1.61 6.75 7.14
C CYS A 20 0.83 6.70 8.47
N ALA A 21 0.38 7.86 8.95
CA ALA A 21 -0.37 7.97 10.21
C ALA A 21 -1.63 7.08 10.24
N VAL A 22 -2.35 6.98 9.12
CA VAL A 22 -3.53 6.10 9.02
C VAL A 22 -3.13 4.63 9.15
N GLN A 23 -1.98 4.24 8.61
CA GLN A 23 -1.46 2.88 8.76
C GLN A 23 -1.06 2.57 10.20
N LEU A 24 -0.48 3.55 10.91
CA LEU A 24 -0.15 3.40 12.32
C LEU A 24 -1.40 3.21 13.18
N GLU A 25 -2.47 3.97 12.92
CA GLU A 25 -3.75 3.77 13.62
C GLU A 25 -4.39 2.42 13.27
N LEU A 26 -4.33 2.00 12.00
CA LEU A 26 -4.83 0.68 11.60
C LEU A 26 -4.10 -0.47 12.30
N ASN A 27 -2.79 -0.35 12.51
CA ASN A 27 -2.00 -1.39 13.18
C ASN A 27 -2.38 -1.57 14.65
N LYS A 28 -3.01 -0.58 15.29
CA LYS A 28 -3.49 -0.66 16.67
C LYS A 28 -4.82 -1.41 16.79
N GLN A 29 -5.54 -1.59 15.69
CA GLN A 29 -6.85 -2.23 15.68
C GLN A 29 -6.77 -3.67 15.21
N LYS A 30 -7.70 -4.51 15.69
CA LYS A 30 -7.84 -5.87 15.18
C LYS A 30 -8.36 -5.81 13.74
N GLU A 31 -7.69 -6.49 12.82
CA GLU A 31 -8.15 -6.55 11.42
C GLU A 31 -9.58 -7.08 11.33
N GLY A 32 -10.42 -6.37 10.58
CA GLY A 32 -11.85 -6.68 10.42
C GLY A 32 -12.76 -6.20 11.55
N SER A 33 -12.23 -5.54 12.61
CA SER A 33 -13.10 -4.88 13.60
C SER A 33 -13.84 -3.69 13.00
N ALA A 34 -14.90 -3.24 13.67
CA ALA A 34 -15.66 -2.06 13.25
C ALA A 34 -14.78 -0.80 13.20
N GLU A 35 -13.90 -0.63 14.18
CA GLU A 35 -12.94 0.48 14.27
C GLU A 35 -11.90 0.39 13.15
N TYR A 36 -11.37 -0.81 12.88
CA TYR A 36 -10.46 -1.04 11.77
C TYR A 36 -11.08 -0.67 10.43
N GLU A 37 -12.31 -1.13 10.13
CA GLU A 37 -12.96 -0.82 8.86
C GLU A 37 -13.35 0.66 8.75
N LYS A 38 -13.72 1.30 9.86
CA LYS A 38 -13.96 2.76 9.90
C LYS A 38 -12.72 3.55 9.49
N ILE A 39 -11.54 3.22 10.06
CA ILE A 39 -10.28 3.88 9.70
C ILE A 39 -9.87 3.50 8.26
N ARG A 40 -10.02 2.23 7.88
CA ARG A 40 -9.65 1.72 6.55
C ARG A 40 -10.44 2.41 5.44
N LYS A 41 -11.64 2.93 5.71
CA LYS A 41 -12.41 3.73 4.76
C LYS A 41 -11.59 4.90 4.22
N VAL A 42 -10.80 5.58 5.06
CA VAL A 42 -9.89 6.66 4.63
C VAL A 42 -8.92 6.17 3.56
N CYS A 43 -8.28 5.01 3.76
CA CYS A 43 -7.37 4.44 2.76
C CYS A 43 -8.05 4.13 1.41
N LYS A 44 -9.36 3.86 1.41
CA LYS A 44 -10.11 3.48 0.19
C LYS A 44 -10.63 4.70 -0.57
N THR A 45 -11.07 5.73 0.13
CA THR A 45 -11.83 6.83 -0.48
C THR A 45 -11.11 8.17 -0.44
N ASP A 46 -10.15 8.35 0.46
CA ASP A 46 -9.51 9.63 0.74
C ASP A 46 -8.06 9.43 1.20
N CYS A 47 -7.28 8.72 0.38
CA CYS A 47 -5.88 8.48 0.69
C CYS A 47 -5.12 9.80 0.68
N ARG A 48 -4.36 10.07 1.75
CA ARG A 48 -3.53 11.28 1.89
C ARG A 48 -2.34 11.34 0.92
N TYR A 49 -1.98 10.22 0.32
CA TYR A 49 -0.89 10.15 -0.65
C TYR A 49 -1.46 10.04 -2.05
N THR A 50 -0.85 10.76 -2.97
CA THR A 50 -1.21 10.74 -4.38
C THR A 50 -0.65 9.50 -5.08
N THR A 51 -1.29 9.13 -6.19
CA THR A 51 -0.78 8.11 -7.11
C THR A 51 0.66 8.41 -7.53
N TYR A 52 0.99 9.69 -7.78
CA TYR A 52 2.34 10.11 -8.15
C TYR A 52 3.38 9.75 -7.07
N GLN A 53 3.11 10.06 -5.80
CA GLN A 53 4.03 9.74 -4.70
C GLN A 53 4.27 8.23 -4.56
N PHE A 54 3.22 7.42 -4.74
CA PHE A 54 3.35 5.98 -4.73
C PHE A 54 4.22 5.47 -5.89
N HIS A 55 4.01 5.98 -7.11
CA HIS A 55 4.80 5.58 -8.28
C HIS A 55 6.27 5.99 -8.16
N HIS A 56 6.55 7.19 -7.67
CA HIS A 56 7.92 7.63 -7.41
C HIS A 56 8.61 6.73 -6.40
N TRP A 57 7.92 6.37 -5.31
CA TRP A 57 8.45 5.44 -4.33
C TRP A 57 8.75 4.06 -4.93
N LEU A 58 7.90 3.55 -5.82
CA LEU A 58 8.16 2.28 -6.52
C LEU A 58 9.46 2.35 -7.33
N ILE A 59 9.68 3.45 -8.06
CA ILE A 59 10.90 3.68 -8.84
C ILE A 59 12.13 3.75 -7.93
N GLU A 60 12.04 4.50 -6.83
CA GLU A 60 13.14 4.64 -5.86
C GLU A 60 13.53 3.32 -5.20
N LYS A 61 12.57 2.41 -4.99
CA LYS A 61 12.81 1.06 -4.44
C LYS A 61 13.20 0.04 -5.51
N GLY A 62 13.28 0.43 -6.78
CA GLY A 62 13.67 -0.44 -7.88
C GLY A 62 12.58 -1.42 -8.35
N TYR A 63 11.30 -1.15 -8.06
CA TYR A 63 10.21 -1.96 -8.61
C TYR A 63 10.03 -1.72 -10.11
N ALA A 64 9.81 -2.80 -10.85
CA ALA A 64 9.35 -2.75 -12.23
C ALA A 64 7.83 -2.88 -12.29
N ILE A 65 7.17 -2.01 -13.06
CA ILE A 65 5.73 -2.12 -13.34
C ILE A 65 5.56 -3.04 -14.54
N VAL A 66 4.88 -4.15 -14.31
CA VAL A 66 4.60 -5.17 -15.33
C VAL A 66 3.12 -5.14 -15.67
N ARG A 67 2.81 -5.10 -16.97
CA ARG A 67 1.44 -5.24 -17.48
C ARG A 67 1.36 -6.55 -18.25
N PRO A 68 0.48 -7.49 -17.88
CA PRO A 68 0.27 -8.71 -18.66
C PRO A 68 -0.36 -8.36 -20.02
N GLU A 69 -0.10 -9.19 -21.03
CA GLU A 69 -0.64 -9.00 -22.39
C GLU A 69 -2.16 -9.23 -22.50
N ARG A 70 -2.76 -9.93 -21.53
CA ARG A 70 -4.17 -10.32 -21.51
C ARG A 70 -4.82 -9.91 -20.19
#